data_AF-A0A0P7DI40-F1
#
_entry.id   AF-A0A0P7DI40-F1
#
_cell.length_a   1.000
_cell.length_b   1.000
_cell.length_c   1.000
_cell.angle_alpha   90.00
_cell.angle_beta   90.00
_cell.angle_gamma   90.00
#
_symmetry.space_group_name_H-M   'P 1'
#
loop_
_entity.id
_entity.type
_entity.pdbx_description
1 polymer ?
#
loop_
_entity_poly.entity_id
_entity_poly.type
_entity_poly.pdbx_seq_one_letter_code
_entity_poly.pdbx_strand_id
1 'polypeptide(L)' 'MSPHDIAVSAIEGAIQTMLLPGAGQVEEAKAETMVVAYFSILVIDSDEFKHYCERIRRIAERRKEAA' A
#
# COMPACT_ATOMS: atom_id res chain seq x y z
N MET A 1 -7.74 -10.11 -17.37
CA MET A 1 -7.12 -9.39 -16.24
C MET A 1 -7.09 -7.92 -16.63
N SER A 2 -7.86 -7.09 -15.91
CA SER A 2 -7.99 -5.65 -16.18
C SER A 2 -6.78 -4.89 -15.61
N PRO A 3 -6.48 -3.66 -16.08
CA PRO A 3 -5.46 -2.81 -15.45
C PRO A 3 -5.73 -2.56 -13.96
N HIS A 4 -7.01 -2.47 -13.58
CA HIS A 4 -7.45 -2.33 -12.20
C HIS A 4 -7.08 -3.57 -11.36
N ASP A 5 -7.36 -4.78 -11.87
CA ASP A 5 -7.00 -6.04 -11.19
C ASP A 5 -5.49 -6.12 -10.91
N ILE A 6 -4.68 -5.67 -11.88
CA ILE A 6 -3.22 -5.63 -11.76
C ILE A 6 -2.81 -4.64 -10.67
N ALA A 7 -3.39 -3.44 -10.65
CA ALA A 7 -3.10 -2.43 -9.64
C ALA A 7 -3.46 -2.91 -8.23
N VAL A 8 -4.66 -3.47 -8.05
CA VAL A 8 -5.10 -4.05 -6.77
C VAL A 8 -4.13 -5.14 -6.32
N SER A 9 -3.81 -6.10 -7.20
CA SER A 9 -2.87 -7.18 -6.84
C SER A 9 -1.49 -6.66 -6.49
N ALA A 10 -1.00 -5.63 -7.20
CA ALA A 10 0.30 -5.05 -6.96
C ALA A 10 0.33 -4.31 -5.61
N ILE A 11 -0.67 -3.47 -5.33
CA ILE A 11 -0.80 -2.74 -4.07
C ILE A 11 -0.91 -3.70 -2.89
N GLU A 12 -1.76 -4.73 -3.00
CA GLU A 12 -1.89 -5.77 -1.97
C GLU A 12 -0.57 -6.49 -1.72
N GLY A 13 0.15 -6.84 -2.79
CA GLY A 13 1.48 -7.46 -2.66
C GLY A 13 2.49 -6.55 -1.95
N ALA A 14 2.49 -5.24 -2.23
CA ALA A 14 3.34 -4.30 -1.53
C ALA A 14 2.97 -4.17 -0.04
N ILE A 15 1.68 -4.07 0.28
CA ILE A 15 1.20 -4.02 1.66
C ILE A 15 1.57 -5.30 2.42
N GLN A 16 1.48 -6.48 1.79
CA GLN A 16 1.89 -7.74 2.41
C GLN A 16 3.38 -7.74 2.79
N THR A 17 4.25 -7.12 1.99
CA THR A 17 5.67 -7.02 2.35
C THR A 17 5.91 -6.21 3.63
N MET A 18 5.03 -5.26 3.97
CA MET A 18 5.11 -4.51 5.23
C MET A 18 4.83 -5.36 6.47
N LEU A 19 4.23 -6.55 6.30
CA LEU A 19 3.90 -7.48 7.39
C LEU A 19 5.02 -8.50 7.66
N LEU A 20 6.06 -8.52 6.84
CA LEU A 20 7.18 -9.45 7.01
C LEU A 20 8.06 -9.07 8.21
N PRO A 21 8.64 -10.05 8.91
CA PRO A 21 9.65 -9.77 9.94
C PRO A 21 10.81 -8.98 9.34
N GLY A 22 11.19 -7.88 10.00
CA GLY A 22 12.28 -7.02 9.54
C GLY A 22 11.91 -6.05 8.41
N ALA A 23 10.64 -6.01 7.97
CA ALA A 23 10.15 -4.89 7.16
C ALA A 23 10.44 -3.58 7.89
N GLY A 24 10.62 -2.48 7.15
CA GLY A 24 11.09 -1.18 7.62
C GLY A 24 10.35 -0.04 6.92
N GLN A 25 11.02 1.11 6.85
CA GLN A 25 10.55 2.30 6.13
C GLN A 25 10.52 2.09 4.61
N VAL A 26 11.34 1.17 4.08
CA VAL A 26 11.43 0.90 2.64
C VAL A 26 10.14 0.28 2.12
N GLU A 27 9.60 -0.69 2.84
CA GLU A 27 8.36 -1.38 2.48
C GLU A 27 7.15 -0.46 2.61
N GLU A 28 7.15 0.43 3.60
CA GLU A 28 6.15 1.50 3.76
C GLU A 28 6.18 2.45 2.56
N ALA A 29 7.35 3.02 2.24
CA ALA A 29 7.52 3.93 1.11
C ALA A 29 7.16 3.28 -0.24
N LYS A 30 7.47 1.98 -0.41
CA LYS A 30 7.08 1.22 -1.60
C LYS A 30 5.56 1.12 -1.74
N ALA A 31 4.86 0.77 -0.66
CA ALA A 31 3.40 0.67 -0.68
C ALA A 31 2.75 2.02 -0.98
N GLU A 32 3.21 3.10 -0.33
CA GLU A 32 2.72 4.46 -0.58
C GLU A 32 2.95 4.91 -2.02
N THR A 33 4.17 4.70 -2.53
CA THR A 33 4.53 5.07 -3.91
C THR A 33 3.64 4.34 -4.93
N MET A 34 3.34 3.05 -4.70
CA MET A 34 2.48 2.30 -5.60
C MET A 34 1.03 2.81 -5.60
N VAL A 35 0.47 3.10 -4.43
CA VAL A 35 -0.88 3.66 -4.31
C VAL A 35 -0.98 5.01 -5.02
N VAL A 36 0.00 5.90 -4.81
CA VAL A 36 0.07 7.21 -5.48
C VAL A 36 0.24 7.04 -6.99
N ALA A 37 1.09 6.12 -7.45
CA ALA A 37 1.31 5.89 -8.88
C ALA A 37 0.03 5.45 -9.58
N TYR A 38 -0.68 4.45 -9.05
CA TYR A 38 -1.91 3.94 -9.68
C TYR A 38 -3.07 4.94 -9.63
N PHE A 39 -3.16 5.74 -8.57
CA PHE A 39 -4.13 6.83 -8.50
C PHE A 39 -3.80 7.93 -9.53
N SER A 40 -2.52 8.29 -9.67
CA SER A 40 -2.08 9.34 -10.60
C SER A 40 -2.36 9.00 -12.07
N ILE A 41 -2.39 7.71 -12.42
CA ILE A 41 -2.75 7.23 -13.76
C ILE A 41 -4.22 6.82 -13.89
N LEU A 42 -5.06 7.19 -12.91
CA LEU A 42 -6.52 6.96 -12.90
C LEU A 42 -6.91 5.48 -12.98
N VAL A 43 -6.05 4.58 -12.50
CA VAL A 43 -6.34 3.13 -12.47
C VAL A 43 -7.14 2.74 -11.22
N ILE A 44 -6.97 3.47 -10.12
CA ILE A 44 -7.80 3.36 -8.90
C ILE A 44 -8.48 4.70 -8.64
N ASP A 45 -9.64 4.69 -7.99
CA ASP A 45 -10.39 5.91 -7.67
C ASP A 45 -9.99 6.53 -6.32
N SER A 46 -10.66 7.63 -5.95
CA SER A 46 -10.38 8.34 -4.70
C SER A 46 -10.75 7.56 -3.44
N ASP A 47 -11.74 6.67 -3.52
CA ASP A 47 -12.19 5.88 -2.38
C ASP A 47 -11.22 4.73 -2.13
N GLU A 48 -10.76 4.08 -3.20
CA GLU A 48 -9.68 3.08 -3.16
C GLU A 48 -8.37 3.70 -2.67
N PHE A 49 -8.00 4.87 -3.17
CA PHE A 49 -6.81 5.60 -2.71
C PHE A 49 -6.85 5.84 -1.20
N LYS A 50 -7.96 6.39 -0.69
CA LYS A 50 -8.15 6.61 0.76
C LYS A 50 -8.06 5.30 1.54
N HIS A 51 -8.75 4.27 1.06
CA HIS A 51 -8.74 2.94 1.69
C HIS A 51 -7.31 2.42 1.87
N TYR A 52 -6.50 2.46 0.82
CA TYR A 52 -5.13 1.97 0.87
C TYR A 52 -4.22 2.83 1.75
N CYS A 53 -4.32 4.16 1.69
CA CYS A 53 -3.58 5.06 2.57
C CYS A 53 -3.89 4.78 4.06
N GLU A 54 -5.16 4.63 4.42
CA GLU A 54 -5.56 4.30 5.80
C GLU A 54 -5.03 2.94 6.25
N ARG A 55 -4.98 1.97 5.33
CA ARG A 55 -4.49 0.62 5.64
C ARG A 55 -2.98 0.61 5.86
N ILE A 56 -2.21 1.29 5.02
CA ILE A 56 -0.76 1.48 5.17
C ILE A 56 -0.48 2.15 6.52
N ARG A 57 -1.18 3.25 6.83
CA ARG A 57 -1.03 3.98 8.09
C ARG A 57 -1.27 3.09 9.31
N ARG A 58 -2.35 2.31 9.32
CA ARG A 58 -2.66 1.38 10.42
C ARG A 58 -1.61 0.29 10.60
N ILE A 59 -0.91 -0.11 9.55
CA ILE A 59 0.20 -1.07 9.66
C ILE A 59 1.44 -0.38 10.22
N ALA A 60 1.79 0.81 9.71
CA ALA A 60 2.92 1.59 10.18
C ALA A 60 2.80 1.97 11.68
N GLU A 61 1.61 2.41 12.12
CA GLU A 61 1.33 2.73 13.53
C GLU A 61 1.50 1.52 14.44
N ARG A 62 0.87 0.37 14.11
CA ARG A 62 1.03 -0.88 14.87
C ARG A 62 2.48 -1.35 14.98
N ARG A 63 3.29 -1.09 13.96
CA ARG A 63 4.71 -1.45 13.97
C ARG A 63 5.55 -0.55 14.87
N LYS A 64 5.18 0.74 15.01
CA LYS A 64 5.84 1.65 15.95
C LYS A 64 5.53 1.31 17.40
N GLU A 65 4.34 0.79 17.69
CA GLU A 65 3.96 0.34 19.04
C GLU A 65 4.67 -0.95 19.48
N ALA A 66 5.14 -1.76 18.52
CA ALA A 66 5.77 -3.06 18.77
C ALA A 66 7.32 -3.02 18.81
N ALA A 67 7.94 -1.86 18.58
CA ALA A 67 9.39 -1.64 18.54
C ALA A 67 9.87 -0.87 19.78
#